data_AF-A0A8H7QIW2-F1
#
_entry.id   AF-A0A8H7QIW2-F1
#
_cell.length_a   1.000
_cell.length_b   1.000
_cell.length_c   1.000
_cell.angle_alpha   90.00
_cell.angle_beta   90.00
_cell.angle_gamma   90.00
#
_symmetry.space_group_name_H-M   'P 1'
#
loop_
_entity.id
_entity.type
_entity.pdbx_description
1 polymer ?
#
loop_
_entity_poly.entity_id
_entity_poly.type
_entity_poly.pdbx_seq_one_letter_code
_entity_poly.pdbx_strand_id
1 'polypeptide(L)'
;MSQILYLYATIRTYEDYINILEERLNEEDEVLARLEHNETNYALHNRQKLDVSMLSNEALPRSEGFARHVQRPKAPPKSWAKQKPSCYLDAHQKQLSSYQDLEESFRVLRNNDKWILSTGTVVEDNLYAFGKLQIGDHPSQSLIFDPGDSELYVRNDVFTEEIEEIKAYKNFKPIQLPDDIKQYLNKFNCQSTADIRKALDEKQSWEECYDREKHFDLDWIKHFVYTLVREYENGSLKKDHLENWYNIHIWCMMDHLFGNLEGLEVIRTIEDVNNHTRQPMGRRFDYLIRQINPNSSSSLEFGASEVDKNYKLNGNKMIKERGTKLPKVLKDMLDLLVKENEGDYSNLCTVGVVHSGLHMKVIRADGPKGYITRITDGKALQVPTDITKFGENVLPVCKR
;
A
#
# COMPACT_ATOMS: atom_id res chain seq x y z
N MET A 1 -2.52 -29.82 -6.83
CA MET A 1 -1.10 -29.57 -6.51
C MET A 1 -0.39 -28.68 -7.55
N SER A 2 -0.51 -28.91 -8.86
CA SER A 2 0.23 -28.13 -9.88
C SER A 2 -0.19 -26.65 -10.04
N GLN A 3 -1.47 -26.30 -9.86
CA GLN A 3 -1.98 -24.93 -10.11
C GLN A 3 -1.69 -23.95 -8.95
N ILE A 4 -1.63 -24.44 -7.70
CA ILE A 4 -1.30 -23.62 -6.52
C ILE A 4 0.20 -23.27 -6.48
N LEU A 5 1.07 -24.18 -6.93
CA LEU A 5 2.50 -23.93 -7.13
C LEU A 5 2.78 -22.92 -8.27
N TYR A 6 1.95 -22.93 -9.33
CA TYR A 6 2.04 -21.95 -10.42
C TYR A 6 1.56 -20.55 -9.98
N LEU A 7 0.54 -20.49 -9.12
CA LEU A 7 0.12 -19.26 -8.43
C LEU A 7 1.19 -18.71 -7.49
N TYR A 8 1.87 -19.60 -6.76
CA TYR A 8 3.01 -19.28 -5.89
C TYR A 8 4.15 -18.60 -6.65
N ALA A 9 4.30 -18.91 -7.94
CA ALA A 9 5.26 -18.27 -8.83
C ALA A 9 4.78 -16.90 -9.36
N THR A 10 3.46 -16.65 -9.39
CA THR A 10 2.88 -15.40 -9.95
C THR A 10 2.49 -14.37 -8.90
N ILE A 11 2.28 -14.78 -7.64
CA ILE A 11 2.25 -13.84 -6.52
C ILE A 11 3.68 -13.35 -6.23
N ARG A 12 4.71 -14.18 -6.48
CA ARG A 12 6.13 -13.76 -6.48
C ARG A 12 6.45 -12.65 -7.49
N THR A 13 5.84 -12.63 -8.69
CA THR A 13 6.10 -11.56 -9.67
C THR A 13 5.60 -10.19 -9.19
N TYR A 14 4.49 -10.16 -8.46
CA TYR A 14 3.90 -8.93 -7.93
C TYR A 14 4.74 -8.26 -6.83
N GLU A 15 5.58 -9.04 -6.15
CA GLU A 15 6.54 -8.59 -5.13
C GLU A 15 7.80 -7.95 -5.74
N ASP A 16 8.12 -8.31 -6.98
CA ASP A 16 9.32 -7.86 -7.72
C ASP A 16 9.25 -6.39 -8.14
N TYR A 17 8.05 -5.84 -8.08
CA TYR A 17 7.66 -4.63 -8.74
C TYR A 17 7.77 -3.38 -7.86
N ILE A 18 7.50 -3.54 -6.56
CA ILE A 18 7.58 -2.47 -5.56
C ILE A 18 9.02 -2.02 -5.30
N ASN A 19 9.96 -2.96 -5.24
CA ASN A 19 11.34 -2.69 -4.79
C ASN A 19 12.23 -2.05 -5.88
N ILE A 20 11.90 -2.21 -7.17
CA ILE A 20 12.61 -1.52 -8.28
C ILE A 20 12.49 0.01 -8.15
N LEU A 21 11.45 0.49 -7.47
CA LEU A 21 11.26 1.90 -7.23
C LEU A 21 12.02 2.43 -6.00
N GLU A 22 12.48 1.55 -5.11
CA GLU A 22 13.31 1.91 -3.95
C GLU A 22 14.81 1.87 -4.28
N GLU A 23 15.28 0.93 -5.12
CA GLU A 23 16.69 0.89 -5.55
C GLU A 23 17.11 2.13 -6.36
N ARG A 24 16.20 2.72 -7.16
CA ARG A 24 16.48 3.97 -7.88
C ARG A 24 16.44 5.23 -7.00
N LEU A 25 15.69 5.21 -5.89
CA LEU A 25 15.67 6.34 -4.96
C LEU A 25 16.93 6.37 -4.10
N ASN A 26 17.50 5.22 -3.71
CA ASN A 26 18.76 5.23 -2.95
C ASN A 26 19.97 5.65 -3.79
N GLU A 27 19.98 5.38 -5.10
CA GLU A 27 21.02 5.91 -6.00
C GLU A 27 20.84 7.41 -6.28
N GLU A 28 19.61 7.91 -6.43
CA GLU A 28 19.34 9.34 -6.62
C GLU A 28 19.50 10.15 -5.33
N ASP A 29 19.15 9.60 -4.16
CA ASP A 29 19.34 10.24 -2.85
C ASP A 29 20.82 10.22 -2.43
N GLU A 30 21.61 9.19 -2.77
CA GLU A 30 23.07 9.25 -2.61
C GLU A 30 23.71 10.28 -3.55
N VAL A 31 23.22 10.42 -4.78
CA VAL A 31 23.73 11.40 -5.76
C VAL A 31 23.30 12.82 -5.38
N LEU A 32 22.06 13.03 -4.94
CA LEU A 32 21.55 14.29 -4.41
C LEU A 32 22.24 14.68 -3.10
N ALA A 33 22.45 13.74 -2.17
CA ALA A 33 23.21 14.00 -0.95
C ALA A 33 24.69 14.35 -1.24
N ARG A 34 25.30 13.73 -2.26
CA ARG A 34 26.66 14.09 -2.73
C ARG A 34 26.70 15.46 -3.43
N LEU A 35 25.64 15.83 -4.16
CA LEU A 35 25.51 17.15 -4.81
C LEU A 35 25.23 18.26 -3.78
N GLU A 36 24.33 18.05 -2.83
CA GLU A 36 24.04 18.98 -1.73
C GLU A 36 25.25 19.15 -0.80
N HIS A 37 26.01 18.08 -0.52
CA HIS A 37 27.27 18.19 0.24
C HIS A 37 28.32 19.03 -0.51
N ASN A 38 28.39 18.91 -1.84
CA ASN A 38 29.30 19.71 -2.67
C ASN A 38 28.85 21.17 -2.80
N GLU A 39 27.55 21.45 -2.93
CA GLU A 39 27.01 22.82 -2.95
C GLU A 39 27.13 23.51 -1.59
N THR A 40 26.92 22.79 -0.49
CA THR A 40 27.09 23.32 0.87
C THR A 40 28.56 23.66 1.15
N ASN A 41 29.50 22.84 0.68
CA ASN A 41 30.94 23.12 0.77
C ASN A 41 31.36 24.31 -0.13
N TYR A 42 30.76 24.47 -1.31
CA TYR A 42 30.99 25.62 -2.19
C TYR A 42 30.41 26.93 -1.61
N ALA A 43 29.22 26.85 -0.98
CA ALA A 43 28.59 27.97 -0.29
C ALA A 43 29.31 28.38 1.00
N LEU A 44 29.84 27.42 1.78
CA LEU A 44 30.68 27.71 2.95
C LEU A 44 32.01 28.37 2.55
N HIS A 45 32.65 27.88 1.48
CA HIS A 45 33.91 28.44 0.98
C HIS A 45 33.73 29.88 0.43
N ASN A 46 32.57 30.19 -0.16
CA ASN A 46 32.24 31.54 -0.61
C ASN A 46 31.76 32.47 0.52
N ARG A 47 31.08 31.96 1.57
CA ARG A 47 30.76 32.75 2.77
C ARG A 47 32.01 33.15 3.54
N GLN A 48 32.99 32.26 3.69
CA GLN A 48 34.27 32.59 4.33
C GLN A 48 35.10 33.65 3.56
N LYS A 49 34.86 33.84 2.25
CA LYS A 49 35.48 34.90 1.45
C LYS A 49 34.74 36.24 1.50
N LEU A 50 33.46 36.25 1.87
CA LEU A 50 32.62 37.46 1.96
C LEU A 50 32.60 38.09 3.36
N ASP A 51 32.97 37.33 4.41
CA ASP A 51 32.96 37.80 5.80
C ASP A 51 34.19 38.64 6.22
N VAL A 52 35.09 38.95 5.28
CA VAL A 52 36.27 39.81 5.54
C VAL A 52 36.06 41.25 5.03
N SER A 53 34.96 41.56 4.33
CA SER A 53 34.80 42.87 3.65
C SER A 53 33.61 43.74 4.08
N MET A 54 32.84 43.38 5.11
CA MET A 54 31.65 44.15 5.52
C MET A 54 31.56 44.33 7.05
N LEU A 55 32.50 45.09 7.61
CA LEU A 55 32.35 45.70 8.93
C LEU A 55 32.27 47.22 8.77
N SER A 56 31.06 47.77 8.60
CA SER A 56 30.72 49.13 9.07
C SER A 56 29.21 49.41 8.99
N ASN A 57 28.68 49.83 10.14
CA ASN A 57 27.54 50.72 10.39
C ASN A 57 26.15 50.41 9.77
N GLU A 58 25.12 50.22 10.60
CA GLU A 58 24.11 51.24 10.95
C GLU A 58 22.96 50.67 11.79
N ALA A 59 22.27 51.56 12.50
CA ALA A 59 21.45 51.33 13.69
C ALA A 59 19.96 51.02 13.44
N LEU A 60 19.35 50.31 14.40
CA LEU A 60 17.90 50.09 14.52
C LEU A 60 17.22 51.22 15.32
N PRO A 61 15.97 51.61 15.00
CA PRO A 61 15.06 52.21 15.96
C PRO A 61 13.90 51.28 16.37
N ARG A 62 13.53 51.39 17.66
CA ARG A 62 12.35 50.82 18.33
C ARG A 62 11.13 51.73 18.17
N SER A 63 9.93 51.13 18.11
CA SER A 63 8.67 51.65 18.70
C SER A 63 7.59 50.55 18.56
N GLU A 64 7.14 49.89 19.64
CA GLU A 64 6.03 50.25 20.55
C GLU A 64 4.64 49.68 20.18
N GLY A 65 4.09 48.87 21.10
CA GLY A 65 2.69 48.91 21.55
C GLY A 65 1.59 48.28 20.69
N PHE A 66 0.98 47.18 21.16
CA PHE A 66 -0.38 47.19 21.77
C PHE A 66 -0.89 45.77 22.06
N ALA A 67 -1.41 45.59 23.27
CA ALA A 67 -1.81 44.32 23.88
C ALA A 67 -3.13 43.75 23.32
N ARG A 68 -3.19 42.43 23.12
CA ARG A 68 -4.41 41.69 22.75
C ARG A 68 -5.28 41.38 23.97
N HIS A 69 -6.54 41.76 23.91
CA HIS A 69 -7.61 41.41 24.84
C HIS A 69 -7.90 39.89 24.77
N VAL A 70 -7.78 39.19 25.90
CA VAL A 70 -8.19 37.78 26.07
C VAL A 70 -9.64 37.75 26.56
N GLN A 71 -10.58 37.29 25.73
CA GLN A 71 -11.93 36.95 26.19
C GLN A 71 -11.97 35.53 26.74
N ARG A 72 -12.42 35.37 27.99
CA ARG A 72 -12.67 34.07 28.64
C ARG A 72 -13.95 33.42 28.08
N PRO A 73 -13.99 32.09 27.84
CA PRO A 73 -15.22 31.40 27.45
C PRO A 73 -16.19 31.28 28.65
N LYS A 74 -17.47 31.54 28.40
CA LYS A 74 -18.57 31.40 29.37
C LYS A 74 -18.90 29.92 29.59
N ALA A 75 -19.13 29.53 30.84
CA ALA A 75 -19.54 28.18 31.24
C ALA A 75 -20.96 27.82 30.74
N PRO A 76 -21.25 26.54 30.42
CA PRO A 76 -22.56 26.14 29.91
C PRO A 76 -23.62 26.05 31.03
N PRO A 77 -24.93 26.20 30.70
CA PRO A 77 -26.00 26.18 31.70
C PRO A 77 -26.24 24.79 32.29
N LYS A 78 -26.57 24.78 33.60
CA LYS A 78 -26.90 23.59 34.40
C LYS A 78 -28.27 23.01 34.02
N SER A 79 -28.34 22.17 32.99
CA SER A 79 -29.53 21.31 32.74
C SER A 79 -29.24 19.95 32.08
N TRP A 80 -27.98 19.51 32.01
CA TRP A 80 -27.59 18.26 31.31
C TRP A 80 -27.42 17.05 32.23
N ALA A 81 -27.98 17.08 33.44
CA ALA A 81 -27.96 15.95 34.36
C ALA A 81 -29.25 15.14 34.26
N LYS A 82 -29.31 14.21 33.30
CA LYS A 82 -30.04 12.92 33.29
C LYS A 82 -30.49 12.54 31.88
N GLN A 83 -29.63 11.82 31.18
CA GLN A 83 -29.92 10.68 30.28
C GLN A 83 -28.62 10.37 29.55
N LYS A 84 -27.92 9.28 29.92
CA LYS A 84 -26.79 8.79 29.11
C LYS A 84 -27.39 8.25 27.80
N PRO A 85 -26.98 8.74 26.62
CA PRO A 85 -27.53 8.27 25.35
C PRO A 85 -27.25 6.78 25.13
N SER A 86 -28.22 6.01 24.64
CA SER A 86 -28.13 4.57 24.32
C SER A 86 -26.86 4.20 23.54
N CYS A 87 -26.41 5.09 22.64
CA CYS A 87 -25.22 4.86 21.81
C CYS A 87 -23.91 4.72 22.61
N TYR A 88 -23.82 5.25 23.82
CA TYR A 88 -22.64 5.09 24.68
C TYR A 88 -22.59 3.70 25.34
N LEU A 89 -23.74 3.13 25.69
CA LEU A 89 -23.81 1.78 26.24
C LEU A 89 -23.48 0.75 25.15
N ASP A 90 -23.99 0.95 23.93
CA ASP A 90 -23.71 0.08 22.78
C ASP A 90 -22.24 0.12 22.36
N ALA A 91 -21.60 1.30 22.35
CA ALA A 91 -20.18 1.44 22.04
C ALA A 91 -19.29 0.80 23.11
N HIS A 92 -19.62 1.01 24.40
CA HIS A 92 -18.89 0.41 25.50
C HIS A 92 -19.03 -1.12 25.53
N GLN A 93 -20.22 -1.64 25.20
CA GLN A 93 -20.47 -3.09 25.15
C GLN A 93 -19.76 -3.74 23.96
N LYS A 94 -19.71 -3.09 22.79
CA LYS A 94 -18.91 -3.53 21.63
C LYS A 94 -17.41 -3.54 21.94
N GLN A 95 -16.91 -2.52 22.63
CA GLN A 95 -15.51 -2.44 23.04
C GLN A 95 -15.17 -3.55 24.05
N LEU A 96 -16.06 -3.84 25.02
CA LEU A 96 -15.87 -4.93 25.98
C LEU A 96 -15.84 -6.31 25.30
N SER A 97 -16.75 -6.55 24.34
CA SER A 97 -16.77 -7.78 23.54
C SER A 97 -15.48 -7.96 22.76
N SER A 98 -15.02 -6.90 22.08
CA SER A 98 -13.77 -6.93 21.31
C SER A 98 -12.54 -7.23 22.18
N TYR A 99 -12.51 -6.79 23.43
CA TYR A 99 -11.43 -7.12 24.36
C TYR A 99 -11.46 -8.59 24.81
N GLN A 100 -12.65 -9.15 25.00
CA GLN A 100 -12.80 -10.57 25.35
C GLN A 100 -12.34 -11.48 24.20
N ASP A 101 -12.73 -11.16 22.96
CA ASP A 101 -12.32 -11.90 21.77
C ASP A 101 -10.79 -11.86 21.56
N LEU A 102 -10.18 -10.69 21.78
CA LEU A 102 -8.72 -10.51 21.74
C LEU A 102 -8.01 -11.34 22.82
N GLU A 103 -8.54 -11.37 24.03
CA GLU A 103 -7.93 -12.12 25.12
C GLU A 103 -8.04 -13.63 24.92
N GLU A 104 -9.19 -14.10 24.41
CA GLU A 104 -9.41 -15.53 24.15
C GLU A 104 -8.54 -16.02 22.98
N SER A 105 -8.47 -15.26 21.89
CA SER A 105 -7.58 -15.57 20.75
C SER A 105 -6.10 -15.57 21.11
N PHE A 106 -5.68 -14.74 22.07
CA PHE A 106 -4.29 -14.74 22.54
C PHE A 106 -3.97 -15.87 23.53
N ARG A 107 -4.93 -16.27 24.38
CA ARG A 107 -4.72 -17.31 25.40
C ARG A 107 -4.45 -18.70 24.80
N VAL A 108 -4.94 -18.96 23.59
CA VAL A 108 -4.75 -20.25 22.92
C VAL A 108 -3.37 -20.41 22.26
N LEU A 109 -2.57 -19.34 22.21
CA LEU A 109 -1.24 -19.37 21.59
C LEU A 109 -0.25 -20.14 22.46
N ARG A 110 0.51 -21.07 21.84
CA ARG A 110 1.55 -21.83 22.54
C ARG A 110 2.82 -20.99 22.66
N ASN A 111 3.32 -20.81 23.88
CA ASN A 111 4.52 -20.00 24.14
C ASN A 111 5.77 -20.46 23.36
N ASN A 112 5.92 -21.77 23.13
CA ASN A 112 7.08 -22.32 22.41
C ASN A 112 7.07 -21.99 20.90
N ASP A 113 5.94 -21.55 20.35
CA ASP A 113 5.82 -21.20 18.94
C ASP A 113 5.93 -19.68 18.70
N LYS A 114 6.00 -18.87 19.77
CA LYS A 114 6.08 -17.42 19.66
C LYS A 114 7.43 -16.97 19.10
N TRP A 115 7.43 -15.81 18.46
CA TRP A 115 8.65 -15.23 17.90
C TRP A 115 9.42 -14.46 18.97
N ILE A 116 10.57 -15.02 19.36
CA ILE A 116 11.58 -14.36 20.18
C ILE A 116 12.65 -13.74 19.27
N LEU A 117 12.89 -12.44 19.46
CA LEU A 117 13.88 -11.66 18.73
C LEU A 117 15.26 -11.71 19.38
N SER A 118 16.27 -11.30 18.61
CA SER A 118 17.35 -10.41 19.03
C SER A 118 17.60 -10.21 20.52
N THR A 119 16.79 -9.28 21.01
CA THR A 119 16.83 -8.63 22.31
C THR A 119 16.18 -9.47 23.42
N GLY A 120 15.61 -10.63 23.07
CA GLY A 120 14.75 -11.43 23.95
C GLY A 120 13.28 -11.01 23.92
N THR A 121 12.95 -9.94 23.19
CA THR A 121 11.58 -9.47 22.99
C THR A 121 10.71 -10.54 22.33
N VAL A 122 9.52 -10.78 22.88
CA VAL A 122 8.50 -11.69 22.32
C VAL A 122 7.49 -10.86 21.52
N VAL A 123 7.49 -11.02 20.20
CA VAL A 123 6.73 -10.14 19.28
C VAL A 123 5.22 -10.19 19.55
N GLU A 124 4.67 -11.39 19.74
CA GLU A 124 3.24 -11.59 20.03
C GLU A 124 2.83 -10.89 21.32
N ASP A 125 3.64 -11.00 22.38
CA ASP A 125 3.33 -10.46 23.71
C ASP A 125 3.31 -8.93 23.67
N ASN A 126 4.29 -8.32 23.01
CA ASN A 126 4.37 -6.86 22.86
C ASN A 126 3.24 -6.32 21.97
N LEU A 127 2.94 -6.95 20.83
CA LEU A 127 1.82 -6.54 19.97
C LEU A 127 0.48 -6.69 20.67
N TYR A 128 0.27 -7.76 21.44
CA TYR A 128 -0.95 -7.96 22.21
C TYR A 128 -1.11 -6.91 23.32
N ALA A 129 -0.05 -6.66 24.10
CA ALA A 129 -0.06 -5.62 25.13
C ALA A 129 -0.37 -4.25 24.53
N PHE A 130 0.27 -3.92 23.40
CA PHE A 130 0.01 -2.70 22.66
C PHE A 130 -1.42 -2.63 22.10
N GLY A 131 -1.92 -3.73 21.52
CA GLY A 131 -3.27 -3.87 20.97
C GLY A 131 -4.37 -3.66 22.02
N LYS A 132 -4.14 -4.11 23.27
CA LYS A 132 -5.05 -3.84 24.40
C LYS A 132 -5.17 -2.36 24.75
N LEU A 133 -4.13 -1.56 24.49
CA LEU A 133 -4.14 -0.12 24.77
C LEU A 133 -4.82 0.70 23.67
N GLN A 134 -5.05 0.11 22.48
CA GLN A 134 -5.64 0.85 21.36
C GLN A 134 -7.12 1.11 21.57
N ILE A 135 -7.54 2.35 21.28
CA ILE A 135 -8.95 2.73 21.24
C ILE A 135 -9.44 2.58 19.79
N GLY A 136 -10.41 1.69 19.59
CA GLY A 136 -10.91 1.36 18.25
C GLY A 136 -10.14 0.21 17.60
N ASP A 137 -10.37 0.04 16.29
CA ASP A 137 -9.80 -1.06 15.50
C ASP A 137 -8.35 -0.77 15.11
N HIS A 138 -7.41 -1.60 15.58
CA HIS A 138 -5.99 -1.52 15.20
C HIS A 138 -5.44 -2.87 14.69
N PRO A 139 -4.52 -2.91 13.71
CA PRO A 139 -3.94 -4.16 13.20
C PRO A 139 -3.29 -5.04 14.27
N SER A 140 -2.62 -4.46 15.26
CA SER A 140 -1.99 -5.20 16.37
C SER A 140 -2.96 -6.04 17.20
N GLN A 141 -4.26 -5.69 17.25
CA GLN A 141 -5.30 -6.50 17.88
C GLN A 141 -5.57 -7.82 17.14
N SER A 142 -4.98 -8.01 15.97
CA SER A 142 -5.04 -9.25 15.21
C SER A 142 -3.65 -9.84 14.97
N LEU A 143 -2.66 -9.46 15.81
CA LEU A 143 -1.24 -9.86 15.69
C LEU A 143 -0.63 -9.50 14.32
N ILE A 144 -1.12 -8.40 13.74
CA ILE A 144 -0.57 -7.83 12.52
C ILE A 144 0.47 -6.77 12.89
N PHE A 145 1.70 -6.97 12.44
CA PHE A 145 2.76 -5.98 12.48
C PHE A 145 2.70 -5.12 11.21
N ASP A 146 2.43 -3.83 11.36
CA ASP A 146 2.48 -2.87 10.25
C ASP A 146 3.69 -1.94 10.40
N PRO A 147 4.71 -2.04 9.51
CA PRO A 147 5.84 -1.12 9.49
C PRO A 147 5.46 0.37 9.39
N GLY A 148 4.30 0.69 8.83
CA GLY A 148 3.76 2.06 8.79
C GLY A 148 3.54 2.66 10.17
N ASP A 149 3.38 1.83 11.20
CA ASP A 149 3.21 2.23 12.60
C ASP A 149 4.53 2.31 13.36
N SER A 150 5.70 2.30 12.69
CA SER A 150 7.01 2.32 13.34
C SER A 150 7.15 3.45 14.38
N GLU A 151 6.73 4.68 14.05
CA GLU A 151 6.75 5.81 14.99
C GLU A 151 5.85 5.56 16.22
N LEU A 152 4.71 4.89 16.02
CA LEU A 152 3.77 4.57 17.08
C LEU A 152 4.31 3.47 17.99
N TYR A 153 4.96 2.46 17.43
CA TYR A 153 5.63 1.39 18.19
C TYR A 153 6.76 1.96 19.06
N VAL A 154 7.63 2.81 18.50
CA VAL A 154 8.71 3.45 19.26
C VAL A 154 8.15 4.34 20.37
N ARG A 155 7.14 5.15 20.06
CA ARG A 155 6.54 6.08 21.04
C ARG A 155 5.87 5.36 22.22
N ASN A 156 5.36 4.15 22.01
CA ASN A 156 4.70 3.35 23.03
C ASN A 156 5.60 2.25 23.61
N ASP A 157 6.91 2.30 23.34
CA ASP A 157 7.90 1.35 23.86
C ASP A 157 7.56 -0.11 23.51
N VAL A 158 7.02 -0.33 22.31
CA VAL A 158 6.62 -1.65 21.82
C VAL A 158 7.80 -2.35 21.16
N PHE A 159 8.47 -1.61 20.26
CA PHE A 159 9.64 -2.04 19.49
C PHE A 159 10.52 -0.82 19.17
N THR A 160 11.84 -1.01 19.19
CA THR A 160 12.83 -0.01 18.77
C THR A 160 13.69 -0.56 17.64
N GLU A 161 14.90 -1.04 17.91
CA GLU A 161 15.76 -1.72 16.95
C GLU A 161 15.16 -3.02 16.40
N GLU A 162 14.23 -3.62 17.17
CA GLU A 162 13.49 -4.82 16.76
C GLU A 162 12.70 -4.62 15.47
N ILE A 163 12.29 -3.39 15.15
CA ILE A 163 11.52 -3.07 13.94
C ILE A 163 12.29 -3.52 12.69
N GLU A 164 13.59 -3.24 12.62
CA GLU A 164 14.42 -3.61 11.48
C GLU A 164 14.69 -5.11 11.43
N GLU A 165 14.83 -5.76 12.58
CA GLU A 165 14.91 -7.24 12.66
C GLU A 165 13.63 -7.88 12.12
N ILE A 166 12.45 -7.40 12.54
CA ILE A 166 11.15 -7.92 12.08
C ILE A 166 10.97 -7.67 10.58
N LYS A 167 11.34 -6.50 10.07
CA LYS A 167 11.26 -6.18 8.64
C LYS A 167 12.19 -7.05 7.78
N ALA A 168 13.41 -7.33 8.25
CA ALA A 168 14.40 -8.06 7.48
C ALA A 168 14.21 -9.59 7.55
N TYR A 169 13.60 -10.11 8.62
CA TYR A 169 13.52 -11.55 8.87
C TYR A 169 12.72 -12.28 7.79
N LYS A 170 13.36 -13.26 7.14
CA LYS A 170 12.79 -14.03 6.02
C LYS A 170 12.06 -13.14 5.00
N ASN A 171 12.50 -11.90 4.86
CA ASN A 171 11.90 -11.01 3.88
C ASN A 171 12.25 -11.56 2.50
N PHE A 172 11.26 -11.60 1.62
CA PHE A 172 11.43 -12.10 0.27
C PHE A 172 12.49 -11.28 -0.44
N LYS A 173 13.45 -11.98 -1.05
CA LYS A 173 14.44 -11.35 -1.92
C LYS A 173 13.80 -11.10 -3.30
N PRO A 174 14.04 -9.93 -3.92
CA PRO A 174 13.44 -9.60 -5.21
C PRO A 174 13.93 -10.53 -6.31
N ILE A 175 13.03 -10.96 -7.18
CA ILE A 175 13.35 -11.64 -8.45
C ILE A 175 13.45 -10.57 -9.55
N GLN A 176 14.34 -10.77 -10.52
CA GLN A 176 14.60 -9.78 -11.56
C GLN A 176 13.54 -9.84 -12.66
N LEU A 177 12.92 -8.69 -12.98
CA LEU A 177 12.00 -8.58 -14.13
C LEU A 177 12.69 -9.13 -15.40
N PRO A 178 12.05 -9.99 -16.20
CA PRO A 178 12.65 -10.52 -17.41
C PRO A 178 13.12 -9.41 -18.36
N ASP A 179 14.27 -9.62 -19.00
CA ASP A 179 14.92 -8.58 -19.80
C ASP A 179 14.11 -8.18 -21.04
N ASP A 180 13.34 -9.10 -21.60
CA ASP A 180 12.40 -8.84 -22.69
C ASP A 180 11.27 -7.89 -22.26
N ILE A 181 10.68 -8.09 -21.08
CA ILE A 181 9.67 -7.19 -20.52
C ILE A 181 10.28 -5.81 -20.22
N LYS A 182 11.48 -5.76 -19.61
CA LYS A 182 12.20 -4.50 -19.37
C LYS A 182 12.45 -3.73 -20.67
N GLN A 183 12.97 -4.42 -21.69
CA GLN A 183 13.24 -3.83 -23.00
C GLN A 183 11.96 -3.31 -23.66
N TYR A 184 10.86 -4.07 -23.56
CA TYR A 184 9.59 -3.67 -24.11
C TYR A 184 8.99 -2.44 -23.40
N LEU A 185 8.99 -2.42 -22.06
CA LEU A 185 8.55 -1.25 -21.29
C LEU A 185 9.34 0.01 -21.63
N ASN A 186 10.66 -0.12 -21.79
CA ASN A 186 11.53 1.01 -22.13
C ASN A 186 11.20 1.65 -23.48
N LYS A 187 10.52 0.94 -24.40
CA LYS A 187 10.03 1.55 -25.65
C LYS A 187 9.03 2.67 -25.41
N PHE A 188 8.31 2.63 -24.29
CA PHE A 188 7.33 3.64 -23.90
C PHE A 188 7.91 4.71 -22.96
N ASN A 189 9.23 4.71 -22.72
CA ASN A 189 9.90 5.78 -21.99
C ASN A 189 10.02 7.06 -22.85
N CYS A 190 8.88 7.64 -23.16
CA CYS A 190 8.73 8.80 -24.03
C CYS A 190 8.05 9.94 -23.26
N GLN A 191 8.16 11.16 -23.81
CA GLN A 191 7.62 12.38 -23.20
C GLN A 191 6.44 12.98 -23.97
N SER A 192 5.94 12.29 -25.01
CA SER A 192 4.83 12.76 -25.85
C SER A 192 3.92 11.59 -26.25
N THR A 193 2.63 11.87 -26.44
CA THR A 193 1.67 10.84 -26.89
C THR A 193 1.98 10.39 -28.32
N ALA A 194 2.52 11.27 -29.17
CA ALA A 194 2.90 10.93 -30.54
C ALA A 194 4.03 9.90 -30.60
N ASP A 195 5.03 10.03 -29.73
CA ASP A 195 6.14 9.06 -29.67
C ASP A 195 5.67 7.72 -29.09
N ILE A 196 4.81 7.73 -28.07
CA ILE A 196 4.23 6.50 -27.53
C ILE A 196 3.33 5.81 -28.57
N ARG A 197 2.52 6.56 -29.33
CA ARG A 197 1.73 6.03 -30.45
C ARG A 197 2.62 5.33 -31.47
N LYS A 198 3.71 5.98 -31.86
CA LYS A 198 4.69 5.39 -32.77
C LYS A 198 5.26 4.07 -32.22
N ALA A 199 5.60 4.02 -30.94
CA ALA A 199 6.07 2.80 -30.28
C ALA A 199 4.99 1.70 -30.21
N LEU A 200 3.73 2.06 -30.00
CA LEU A 200 2.59 1.12 -30.03
C LEU A 200 2.30 0.56 -31.43
N ASP A 201 2.52 1.38 -32.47
CA ASP A 201 2.31 1.02 -33.87
C ASP A 201 3.44 0.12 -34.43
N GLU A 202 4.58 0.04 -33.75
CA GLU A 202 5.63 -0.92 -34.09
C GLU A 202 5.10 -2.35 -33.94
N LYS A 203 4.99 -3.06 -35.07
CA LYS A 203 4.59 -4.47 -35.09
C LYS A 203 5.63 -5.33 -34.36
N GLN A 204 5.21 -6.04 -33.33
CA GLN A 204 6.07 -6.99 -32.63
C GLN A 204 5.94 -8.38 -33.25
N SER A 205 7.03 -9.15 -33.28
CA SER A 205 7.03 -10.52 -33.82
C SER A 205 6.07 -11.45 -33.09
N TRP A 206 5.90 -11.26 -31.78
CA TRP A 206 4.99 -12.04 -30.96
C TRP A 206 3.51 -11.81 -31.29
N GLU A 207 3.15 -10.72 -31.97
CA GLU A 207 1.76 -10.44 -32.35
C GLU A 207 1.27 -11.36 -33.47
N GLU A 208 2.16 -11.84 -34.34
CA GLU A 208 1.80 -12.77 -35.41
C GLU A 208 1.67 -14.21 -34.91
N CYS A 209 2.44 -14.57 -33.89
CA CYS A 209 2.50 -15.90 -33.29
C CYS A 209 2.24 -15.81 -31.78
N TYR A 210 1.12 -15.19 -31.42
CA TYR A 210 0.77 -14.96 -30.01
C TYR A 210 0.70 -16.28 -29.24
N ASP A 211 1.30 -16.28 -28.05
CA ASP A 211 1.38 -17.40 -27.14
C ASP A 211 1.05 -16.84 -25.76
N ARG A 212 -0.07 -17.29 -25.18
CA ARG A 212 -0.58 -16.77 -23.91
C ARG A 212 0.38 -17.01 -22.74
N GLU A 213 1.21 -18.04 -22.78
CA GLU A 213 2.13 -18.32 -21.66
C GLU A 213 3.38 -17.43 -21.73
N LYS A 214 3.78 -17.02 -22.93
CA LYS A 214 5.01 -16.23 -23.14
C LYS A 214 4.77 -14.74 -23.34
N HIS A 215 3.68 -14.38 -24.00
CA HIS A 215 3.46 -13.04 -24.53
C HIS A 215 2.35 -12.28 -23.82
N PHE A 216 1.70 -12.88 -22.82
CA PHE A 216 0.59 -12.25 -22.11
C PHE A 216 0.96 -10.92 -21.46
N ASP A 217 2.09 -10.85 -20.75
CA ASP A 217 2.48 -9.61 -20.07
C ASP A 217 2.81 -8.50 -21.08
N LEU A 218 3.42 -8.84 -22.22
CA LEU A 218 3.69 -7.90 -23.32
C LEU A 218 2.39 -7.33 -23.90
N ASP A 219 1.40 -8.19 -24.14
CA ASP A 219 0.08 -7.79 -24.66
C ASP A 219 -0.70 -6.94 -23.64
N TRP A 220 -0.70 -7.35 -22.37
CA TRP A 220 -1.32 -6.60 -21.28
C TRP A 220 -0.71 -5.20 -21.11
N ILE A 221 0.63 -5.09 -21.14
CA ILE A 221 1.34 -3.80 -21.13
C ILE A 221 0.90 -2.95 -22.33
N LYS A 222 0.89 -3.53 -23.54
CA LYS A 222 0.50 -2.81 -24.77
C LYS A 222 -0.91 -2.24 -24.64
N HIS A 223 -1.85 -3.05 -24.16
CA HIS A 223 -3.24 -2.66 -23.97
C HIS A 223 -3.40 -1.54 -22.93
N PHE A 224 -2.70 -1.64 -21.80
CA PHE A 224 -2.75 -0.63 -20.75
C PHE A 224 -2.14 0.71 -21.21
N VAL A 225 -0.96 0.68 -21.83
CA VAL A 225 -0.32 1.88 -22.39
C VAL A 225 -1.21 2.54 -23.44
N TYR A 226 -1.81 1.74 -24.34
CA TYR A 226 -2.76 2.25 -25.34
C TYR A 226 -3.95 2.96 -24.70
N THR A 227 -4.51 2.39 -23.64
CA THR A 227 -5.65 2.97 -22.91
C THR A 227 -5.27 4.30 -22.26
N LEU A 228 -4.13 4.37 -21.59
CA LEU A 228 -3.65 5.60 -20.96
C LEU A 228 -3.36 6.71 -21.97
N VAL A 229 -2.73 6.39 -23.11
CA VAL A 229 -2.43 7.40 -24.16
C VAL A 229 -3.71 8.10 -24.63
N ARG A 230 -4.82 7.37 -24.79
CA ARG A 230 -6.12 7.98 -25.13
C ARG A 230 -6.58 8.96 -24.07
N GLU A 231 -6.38 8.65 -22.80
CA GLU A 231 -6.77 9.54 -21.69
C GLU A 231 -5.90 10.81 -21.64
N TYR A 232 -4.60 10.71 -21.94
CA TYR A 232 -3.73 11.89 -22.11
C TYR A 232 -4.17 12.77 -23.28
N GLU A 233 -4.45 12.19 -24.45
CA GLU A 233 -4.89 12.91 -25.65
C GLU A 233 -6.24 13.62 -25.43
N ASN A 234 -7.15 12.99 -24.69
CA ASN A 234 -8.43 13.58 -24.31
C ASN A 234 -8.31 14.67 -23.23
N GLY A 235 -7.13 14.79 -22.59
CA GLY A 235 -6.90 15.66 -21.44
C GLY A 235 -7.78 15.30 -20.24
N SER A 236 -8.24 14.06 -20.13
CA SER A 236 -9.15 13.61 -19.08
C SER A 236 -8.43 13.53 -17.73
N LEU A 237 -7.16 13.12 -17.71
CA LEU A 237 -6.34 13.00 -16.48
C LEU A 237 -6.13 14.34 -15.76
N LYS A 238 -6.33 15.47 -16.43
CA LYS A 238 -6.19 16.82 -15.86
C LYS A 238 -7.46 17.31 -15.15
N LYS A 239 -8.53 16.51 -15.16
CA LYS A 239 -9.83 16.85 -14.59
C LYS A 239 -10.10 15.94 -13.40
N ASP A 240 -10.84 16.47 -12.44
CA ASP A 240 -11.40 15.65 -11.38
C ASP A 240 -12.54 14.79 -11.93
N HIS A 241 -12.56 13.52 -11.53
CA HIS A 241 -13.62 12.59 -11.88
C HIS A 241 -14.17 11.89 -10.63
N LEU A 242 -15.33 11.26 -10.80
CA LEU A 242 -15.85 10.34 -9.81
C LEU A 242 -14.97 9.09 -9.73
N GLU A 243 -14.92 8.47 -8.55
CA GLU A 243 -14.16 7.25 -8.27
C GLU A 243 -14.33 6.16 -9.35
N ASN A 244 -15.58 5.90 -9.75
CA ASN A 244 -15.89 4.90 -10.76
C ASN A 244 -15.27 5.20 -12.13
N TRP A 245 -15.03 6.47 -12.46
CA TRP A 245 -14.34 6.83 -13.69
C TRP A 245 -12.89 6.33 -13.66
N TYR A 246 -12.17 6.54 -12.55
CA TYR A 246 -10.81 6.02 -12.41
C TYR A 246 -10.79 4.50 -12.46
N ASN A 247 -11.79 3.83 -11.87
CA ASN A 247 -11.92 2.38 -11.92
C ASN A 247 -12.07 1.83 -13.34
N ILE A 248 -12.87 2.50 -14.17
CA ILE A 248 -13.17 2.08 -15.55
C ILE A 248 -12.06 2.49 -16.52
N HIS A 249 -11.50 3.69 -16.37
CA HIS A 249 -10.59 4.27 -17.36
C HIS A 249 -9.11 4.03 -17.05
N ILE A 250 -8.77 3.92 -15.77
CA ILE A 250 -7.37 3.80 -15.32
C ILE A 250 -7.15 2.41 -14.76
N TRP A 251 -7.89 2.02 -13.73
CA TRP A 251 -7.68 0.78 -12.97
C TRP A 251 -8.37 -0.46 -13.56
N CYS A 252 -8.91 -0.38 -14.78
CA CYS A 252 -9.50 -1.53 -15.47
C CYS A 252 -8.47 -2.59 -15.88
N MET A 253 -7.18 -2.25 -15.90
CA MET A 253 -6.13 -3.24 -16.14
C MET A 253 -6.07 -4.32 -15.07
N MET A 254 -6.55 -4.03 -13.85
CA MET A 254 -6.61 -4.98 -12.74
C MET A 254 -7.54 -6.16 -13.06
N ASP A 255 -8.58 -5.95 -13.87
CA ASP A 255 -9.56 -7.01 -14.18
C ASP A 255 -8.94 -8.16 -14.98
N HIS A 256 -7.97 -7.81 -15.84
CA HIS A 256 -7.32 -8.76 -16.73
C HIS A 256 -5.97 -9.20 -16.20
N LEU A 257 -5.55 -8.69 -15.05
CA LEU A 257 -4.18 -8.82 -14.56
C LEU A 257 -3.72 -10.27 -14.42
N PHE A 258 -4.60 -11.16 -13.96
CA PHE A 258 -4.31 -12.59 -13.79
C PHE A 258 -4.86 -13.44 -14.95
N GLY A 259 -5.16 -12.83 -16.09
CA GLY A 259 -5.83 -13.46 -17.23
C GLY A 259 -5.05 -14.59 -17.89
N ASN A 260 -3.75 -14.77 -17.62
CA ASN A 260 -2.97 -15.94 -18.04
C ASN A 260 -3.01 -17.12 -17.04
N LEU A 261 -3.44 -16.89 -15.81
CA LEU A 261 -3.48 -17.92 -14.77
C LEU A 261 -4.80 -18.67 -14.83
N GLU A 262 -4.71 -19.96 -15.13
CA GLU A 262 -5.89 -20.83 -15.14
C GLU A 262 -6.48 -20.95 -13.73
N GLY A 263 -7.80 -20.79 -13.62
CA GLY A 263 -8.51 -20.95 -12.36
C GLY A 263 -8.46 -19.73 -11.43
N LEU A 264 -8.00 -18.57 -11.91
CA LEU A 264 -8.13 -17.30 -11.19
C LEU A 264 -9.02 -16.30 -11.92
N GLU A 265 -9.71 -15.50 -11.12
CA GLU A 265 -10.42 -14.33 -11.60
C GLU A 265 -10.27 -13.16 -10.62
N VAL A 266 -10.37 -11.96 -11.18
CA VAL A 266 -10.58 -10.72 -10.42
C VAL A 266 -12.05 -10.37 -10.53
N ILE A 267 -12.75 -10.37 -9.40
CA ILE A 267 -14.15 -9.94 -9.35
C ILE A 267 -14.23 -8.52 -8.80
N ARG A 268 -14.99 -7.66 -9.47
CA ARG A 268 -15.41 -6.38 -8.92
C ARG A 268 -16.68 -6.57 -8.11
N THR A 269 -16.75 -5.98 -6.92
CA THR A 269 -18.03 -5.91 -6.21
C THR A 269 -18.89 -4.85 -6.87
N ILE A 270 -19.61 -5.24 -7.92
CA ILE A 270 -20.69 -4.42 -8.47
C ILE A 270 -21.75 -4.31 -7.38
N GLU A 271 -22.19 -3.09 -7.05
CA GLU A 271 -23.43 -2.89 -6.30
C GLU A 271 -24.56 -3.53 -7.11
N ASP A 272 -24.86 -4.79 -6.87
CA ASP A 272 -25.99 -5.44 -7.51
C ASP A 272 -27.03 -5.90 -6.51
N VAL A 273 -28.23 -5.51 -6.89
CA VAL A 273 -29.52 -5.67 -6.26
C VAL A 273 -29.87 -7.14 -6.34
N ASN A 274 -29.31 -8.01 -5.49
CA ASN A 274 -29.90 -9.34 -5.26
C ASN A 274 -29.49 -9.97 -3.92
N ASN A 275 -30.51 -10.12 -3.08
CA ASN A 275 -30.54 -10.81 -1.79
C ASN A 275 -30.36 -12.33 -1.94
N HIS A 276 -29.17 -12.80 -2.34
CA HIS A 276 -28.86 -14.23 -2.29
C HIS A 276 -27.65 -14.51 -1.40
N THR A 277 -27.97 -14.72 -0.11
CA THR A 277 -27.35 -15.69 0.81
C THR A 277 -25.84 -15.92 0.68
N ARG A 278 -25.05 -14.84 0.76
CA ARG A 278 -23.68 -14.96 1.27
C ARG A 278 -23.75 -15.17 2.79
N GLN A 279 -23.03 -16.16 3.29
CA GLN A 279 -22.60 -16.17 4.69
C GLN A 279 -21.96 -14.79 4.97
N PRO A 280 -22.31 -14.10 6.06
CA PRO A 280 -21.97 -12.70 6.25
C PRO A 280 -20.48 -12.56 6.57
N MET A 281 -19.61 -12.55 5.56
CA MET A 281 -18.31 -11.92 5.66
C MET A 281 -18.56 -10.41 5.58
N GLY A 282 -18.59 -9.76 6.75
CA GLY A 282 -19.18 -8.42 6.93
C GLY A 282 -18.48 -7.24 6.23
N ARG A 283 -17.63 -7.45 5.22
CA ARG A 283 -16.74 -6.41 4.66
C ARG A 283 -16.67 -6.52 3.13
N ARG A 284 -17.18 -5.50 2.42
CA ARG A 284 -17.14 -5.38 0.94
C ARG A 284 -15.81 -4.77 0.48
N PHE A 285 -15.23 -5.30 -0.60
CA PHE A 285 -13.99 -4.80 -1.24
C PHE A 285 -14.25 -4.50 -2.72
N ASP A 286 -13.54 -3.54 -3.28
CA ASP A 286 -13.75 -3.11 -4.66
C ASP A 286 -13.32 -4.20 -5.65
N TYR A 287 -12.26 -4.94 -5.31
CA TYR A 287 -11.77 -6.09 -6.04
C TYR A 287 -11.46 -7.25 -5.10
N LEU A 288 -11.69 -8.47 -5.57
CA LEU A 288 -11.20 -9.70 -4.94
C LEU A 288 -10.52 -10.57 -5.99
N ILE A 289 -9.33 -11.06 -5.65
CA ILE A 289 -8.59 -12.05 -6.44
C ILE A 289 -8.93 -13.41 -5.86
N ARG A 290 -9.60 -14.27 -6.62
CA ARG A 290 -10.09 -15.55 -6.10
C ARG A 290 -9.94 -16.69 -7.10
N GLN A 291 -9.98 -17.89 -6.55
CA GLN A 291 -10.06 -19.12 -7.32
C GLN A 291 -11.44 -19.24 -7.98
N ILE A 292 -11.46 -19.57 -9.26
CA ILE A 292 -12.65 -20.04 -9.94
C ILE A 292 -12.91 -21.48 -9.49
N ASN A 293 -13.94 -21.67 -8.66
CA ASN A 293 -14.40 -23.01 -8.27
C ASN A 293 -15.86 -23.18 -8.66
N PRO A 294 -16.16 -23.75 -9.85
CA PRO A 294 -17.54 -23.90 -10.32
C PRO A 294 -18.33 -24.93 -9.49
N ASN A 295 -17.66 -25.75 -8.67
CA ASN A 295 -18.26 -26.85 -7.93
C ASN A 295 -18.33 -26.60 -6.41
N SER A 296 -17.86 -25.46 -5.92
CA SER A 296 -17.90 -25.12 -4.49
C SER A 296 -18.39 -23.69 -4.26
N SER A 297 -19.18 -23.50 -3.21
CA SER A 297 -19.53 -22.17 -2.70
C SER A 297 -18.38 -21.47 -1.96
N SER A 298 -17.29 -22.19 -1.67
CA SER A 298 -16.07 -21.65 -1.05
C SER A 298 -14.94 -21.56 -2.08
N SER A 299 -14.63 -20.36 -2.53
CA SER A 299 -13.44 -20.04 -3.32
C SER A 299 -12.32 -19.58 -2.40
N LEU A 300 -11.09 -20.08 -2.59
CA LEU A 300 -9.91 -19.49 -1.95
C LEU A 300 -9.68 -18.09 -2.52
N GLU A 301 -9.32 -17.17 -1.64
CA GLU A 301 -9.05 -15.77 -1.96
C GLU A 301 -7.57 -15.48 -1.73
N PHE A 302 -6.96 -14.72 -2.63
CA PHE A 302 -5.51 -14.48 -2.67
C PHE A 302 -5.15 -13.00 -2.50
N GLY A 303 -6.14 -12.13 -2.61
CA GLY A 303 -5.94 -10.71 -2.47
C GLY A 303 -7.21 -9.91 -2.63
N ALA A 304 -7.12 -8.65 -2.25
CA ALA A 304 -8.24 -7.73 -2.25
C ALA A 304 -7.79 -6.32 -2.59
N SER A 305 -8.74 -5.45 -2.92
CA SER A 305 -8.44 -4.04 -3.11
C SER A 305 -9.45 -3.16 -2.41
N GLU A 306 -8.95 -2.04 -1.90
CA GLU A 306 -9.73 -1.01 -1.24
C GLU A 306 -9.52 0.32 -1.93
N VAL A 307 -10.62 0.96 -2.30
CA VAL A 307 -10.61 2.34 -2.75
C VAL A 307 -10.66 3.26 -1.55
N ASP A 308 -9.63 4.09 -1.39
CA ASP A 308 -9.65 5.11 -0.35
C ASP A 308 -10.42 6.34 -0.83
N LYS A 309 -11.50 6.67 -0.11
CA LYS A 309 -12.37 7.83 -0.39
C LYS A 309 -11.71 9.17 -0.02
N ASN A 310 -10.61 9.17 0.74
CA ASN A 310 -10.01 10.38 1.32
C ASN A 310 -8.87 10.99 0.51
N TYR A 311 -8.92 10.98 -0.83
CA TYR A 311 -8.03 11.82 -1.63
C TYR A 311 -8.50 13.28 -1.61
N LYS A 312 -7.89 14.11 -0.76
CA LYS A 312 -7.99 15.57 -0.87
C LYS A 312 -6.73 16.11 -1.53
N LEU A 313 -6.89 16.72 -2.71
CA LEU A 313 -5.84 17.38 -3.51
C LEU A 313 -5.02 18.45 -2.76
N ASN A 314 -5.47 18.89 -1.57
CA ASN A 314 -4.73 19.84 -0.73
C ASN A 314 -4.28 19.18 0.57
N GLY A 315 -3.03 18.73 0.56
CA GLY A 315 -2.29 18.34 1.75
C GLY A 315 -1.69 16.95 1.61
N ASN A 316 -0.48 16.79 2.14
CA ASN A 316 0.20 15.50 2.38
C ASN A 316 -0.59 14.61 3.36
N LYS A 317 -1.87 14.33 3.08
CA LYS A 317 -2.83 13.53 3.85
C LYS A 317 -3.63 12.64 2.90
N MET A 318 -3.46 11.33 2.87
CA MET A 318 -2.25 10.52 2.92
C MET A 318 -2.76 9.11 2.60
N ILE A 319 -2.06 8.38 1.73
CA ILE A 319 -2.12 6.91 1.76
C ILE A 319 -1.34 6.43 3.03
N LYS A 320 -1.70 6.97 4.22
CA LYS A 320 -1.27 6.59 5.58
C LYS A 320 -2.45 6.02 6.35
N GLU A 321 -3.69 6.44 6.05
CA GLU A 321 -4.86 5.79 6.65
C GLU A 321 -5.15 4.53 5.84
N ARG A 322 -4.28 3.52 5.99
CA ARG A 322 -4.71 2.15 5.70
C ARG A 322 -5.90 1.91 6.60
N GLY A 323 -7.06 1.64 6.02
CA GLY A 323 -8.12 1.06 6.81
C GLY A 323 -7.56 -0.18 7.48
N THR A 324 -7.74 -0.31 8.79
CA THR A 324 -7.45 -1.55 9.56
C THR A 324 -8.09 -2.80 8.90
N LYS A 325 -9.06 -2.58 8.02
CA LYS A 325 -9.82 -3.56 7.27
C LYS A 325 -8.98 -4.37 6.28
N LEU A 326 -8.23 -3.75 5.37
CA LEU A 326 -7.51 -4.49 4.32
C LEU A 326 -6.42 -5.41 4.91
N PRO A 327 -5.53 -4.96 5.82
CA PRO A 327 -4.56 -5.85 6.47
C PRO A 327 -5.19 -7.06 7.18
N LYS A 328 -6.30 -6.86 7.90
CA LYS A 328 -7.03 -7.95 8.58
C LYS A 328 -7.56 -8.98 7.57
N VAL A 329 -8.11 -8.53 6.45
CA VAL A 329 -8.61 -9.45 5.42
C VAL A 329 -7.51 -10.17 4.69
N LEU A 330 -6.38 -9.51 4.40
CA LEU A 330 -5.22 -10.18 3.84
C LEU A 330 -4.69 -11.27 4.79
N LYS A 331 -4.66 -11.01 6.10
CA LYS A 331 -4.36 -12.01 7.12
C LYS A 331 -5.35 -13.17 7.09
N ASP A 332 -6.65 -12.90 7.12
CA ASP A 332 -7.69 -13.94 7.12
C ASP A 332 -7.58 -14.84 5.88
N MET A 333 -7.31 -14.25 4.71
CA MET A 333 -7.04 -14.97 3.47
C MET A 333 -5.77 -15.83 3.60
N LEU A 334 -4.69 -15.28 4.13
CA LEU A 334 -3.42 -15.99 4.32
C LEU A 334 -3.59 -17.19 5.26
N ASP A 335 -4.27 -17.00 6.39
CA ASP A 335 -4.53 -18.07 7.36
C ASP A 335 -5.35 -19.21 6.74
N LEU A 336 -6.37 -18.88 5.93
CA LEU A 336 -7.14 -19.88 5.18
C LEU A 336 -6.27 -20.61 4.14
N LEU A 337 -5.42 -19.88 3.40
CA LEU A 337 -4.51 -20.50 2.44
C LEU A 337 -3.52 -21.44 3.15
N VAL A 338 -2.96 -21.04 4.29
CA VAL A 338 -2.06 -21.92 5.07
C VAL A 338 -2.81 -23.15 5.59
N LYS A 339 -4.06 -22.98 6.03
CA LYS A 339 -4.87 -24.09 6.56
C LYS A 339 -5.27 -25.12 5.50
N GLU A 340 -5.64 -24.66 4.31
CA GLU A 340 -6.17 -25.52 3.24
C GLU A 340 -5.08 -26.21 2.41
N ASN A 341 -3.81 -25.89 2.64
CA ASN A 341 -2.69 -26.53 1.95
C ASN A 341 -1.88 -27.41 2.94
N GLU A 342 -1.42 -28.59 2.51
CA GLU A 342 -0.57 -29.53 3.29
C GLU A 342 0.93 -29.42 2.93
N GLY A 343 1.78 -28.88 3.82
CA GLY A 343 3.21 -28.63 3.49
C GLY A 343 3.84 -27.40 4.15
N ASP A 344 5.00 -26.98 3.64
CA ASP A 344 5.71 -25.75 4.07
C ASP A 344 5.19 -24.53 3.31
N TYR A 345 4.54 -23.63 4.04
CA TYR A 345 3.93 -22.41 3.53
C TYR A 345 4.57 -21.15 4.08
N SER A 346 5.80 -21.22 4.61
CA SER A 346 6.47 -20.04 5.14
C SER A 346 6.70 -18.93 4.10
N ASN A 347 6.50 -19.25 2.83
CA ASN A 347 6.67 -18.35 1.69
C ASN A 347 5.34 -17.89 1.08
N LEU A 348 4.20 -18.17 1.73
CA LEU A 348 2.90 -17.68 1.26
C LEU A 348 2.73 -16.21 1.63
N CYS A 349 2.11 -15.47 0.73
CA CYS A 349 1.64 -14.13 1.01
C CYS A 349 0.32 -13.86 0.29
N THR A 350 -0.43 -12.87 0.78
CA THR A 350 -1.61 -12.33 0.12
C THR A 350 -1.36 -10.87 -0.26
N VAL A 351 -2.00 -10.42 -1.34
CA VAL A 351 -1.71 -9.11 -1.93
C VAL A 351 -2.91 -8.18 -1.84
N GLY A 352 -2.67 -6.97 -1.38
CA GLY A 352 -3.65 -5.89 -1.34
C GLY A 352 -3.32 -4.80 -2.35
N VAL A 353 -4.33 -4.19 -2.95
CA VAL A 353 -4.17 -2.94 -3.72
C VAL A 353 -4.99 -1.84 -3.08
N VAL A 354 -4.34 -0.78 -2.63
CA VAL A 354 -5.00 0.45 -2.20
C VAL A 354 -4.86 1.46 -3.32
N HIS A 355 -5.96 1.98 -3.85
CA HIS A 355 -5.88 3.02 -4.88
C HIS A 355 -6.90 4.14 -4.64
N SER A 356 -6.58 5.32 -5.17
CA SER A 356 -7.44 6.49 -5.10
C SER A 356 -7.05 7.50 -6.18
N GLY A 357 -8.01 7.90 -7.00
CA GLY A 357 -7.74 8.73 -8.18
C GLY A 357 -6.70 8.08 -9.09
N LEU A 358 -5.60 8.80 -9.34
CA LEU A 358 -4.46 8.33 -10.15
C LEU A 358 -3.33 7.68 -9.34
N HIS A 359 -3.54 7.43 -8.05
CA HIS A 359 -2.54 6.83 -7.18
C HIS A 359 -2.92 5.40 -6.82
N MET A 360 -1.92 4.54 -6.72
CA MET A 360 -2.08 3.20 -6.17
C MET A 360 -0.89 2.84 -5.29
N LYS A 361 -1.09 1.88 -4.40
CA LYS A 361 -0.07 1.25 -3.59
C LYS A 361 -0.43 -0.22 -3.47
N VAL A 362 0.53 -1.08 -3.76
CA VAL A 362 0.40 -2.50 -3.47
C VAL A 362 0.86 -2.73 -2.02
N ILE A 363 0.18 -3.58 -1.29
CA ILE A 363 0.61 -4.04 0.03
C ILE A 363 0.64 -5.56 0.02
N ARG A 364 1.48 -6.15 0.85
CA ARG A 364 1.60 -7.59 1.00
C ARG A 364 1.41 -7.97 2.45
N ALA A 365 0.73 -9.08 2.72
CA ALA A 365 0.73 -9.71 4.02
C ALA A 365 1.44 -11.08 3.95
N ASP A 366 2.41 -11.30 4.82
CA ASP A 366 3.13 -12.57 4.93
C ASP A 366 3.23 -13.05 6.39
N GLY A 367 3.53 -14.33 6.58
CA GLY A 367 3.65 -14.98 7.89
C GLY A 367 5.11 -15.31 8.24
N PRO A 368 5.94 -14.32 8.62
CA PRO A 368 7.39 -14.53 8.75
C PRO A 368 7.77 -15.55 9.82
N LYS A 369 7.09 -15.53 10.98
CA LYS A 369 7.35 -16.45 12.10
C LYS A 369 6.23 -16.38 13.14
N GLY A 370 6.04 -17.50 13.85
CA GLY A 370 5.11 -17.60 14.96
C GLY A 370 3.68 -17.34 14.52
N TYR A 371 2.96 -16.50 15.26
CA TYR A 371 1.57 -16.14 14.96
C TYR A 371 1.45 -14.75 14.32
N ILE A 372 2.57 -14.18 13.89
CA ILE A 372 2.65 -12.82 13.37
C ILE A 372 2.36 -12.80 11.89
N THR A 373 1.44 -11.92 11.49
CA THR A 373 1.33 -11.47 10.11
C THR A 373 2.06 -10.14 9.98
N ARG A 374 2.95 -10.03 9.01
CA ARG A 374 3.65 -8.77 8.71
C ARG A 374 3.03 -8.16 7.46
N ILE A 375 2.79 -6.86 7.49
CA ILE A 375 2.49 -6.07 6.29
C ILE A 375 3.81 -5.57 5.71
N THR A 376 3.98 -5.68 4.40
CA THR A 376 5.04 -5.01 3.65
C THR A 376 4.43 -4.07 2.64
N ASP A 377 5.03 -2.89 2.50
CA ASP A 377 4.47 -1.83 1.70
C ASP A 377 5.15 -1.64 0.37
N GLY A 378 4.29 -1.42 -0.61
CA GLY A 378 4.63 -0.81 -1.86
C GLY A 378 5.07 0.62 -1.75
N LYS A 379 6.02 0.99 -2.61
CA LYS A 379 6.16 2.36 -3.04
C LYS A 379 4.82 2.82 -3.64
N ALA A 380 4.42 4.03 -3.27
CA ALA A 380 3.27 4.67 -3.88
C ALA A 380 3.55 4.94 -5.36
N LEU A 381 2.63 4.51 -6.20
CA LEU A 381 2.66 4.67 -7.64
C LEU A 381 1.65 5.71 -8.07
N GLN A 382 1.94 6.38 -9.18
CA GLN A 382 1.07 7.42 -9.70
C GLN A 382 1.04 7.35 -11.22
N VAL A 383 -0.15 7.40 -11.81
CA VAL A 383 -0.30 7.79 -13.22
C VAL A 383 -0.24 9.31 -13.27
N PRO A 384 0.78 9.93 -13.91
CA PRO A 384 0.92 11.37 -13.90
C PRO A 384 -0.15 12.03 -14.77
N THR A 385 -0.47 13.28 -14.47
CA THR A 385 -1.38 14.09 -15.31
C THR A 385 -0.68 14.72 -16.50
N ASP A 386 0.65 14.77 -16.45
CA ASP A 386 1.52 15.27 -17.51
C ASP A 386 2.25 14.10 -18.20
N ILE A 387 2.15 14.07 -19.52
CA ILE A 387 2.73 13.06 -20.38
C ILE A 387 4.27 13.06 -20.32
N THR A 388 4.89 14.19 -19.96
CA THR A 388 6.35 14.29 -19.83
C THR A 388 6.93 13.35 -18.77
N LYS A 389 6.11 12.90 -17.82
CA LYS A 389 6.46 11.98 -16.73
C LYS A 389 6.05 10.53 -17.00
N PHE A 390 5.59 10.21 -18.20
CA PHE A 390 5.05 8.88 -18.52
C PHE A 390 6.05 7.77 -18.22
N GLY A 391 7.28 7.88 -18.75
CA GLY A 391 8.31 6.87 -18.57
C GLY A 391 8.70 6.62 -17.10
N GLU A 392 8.80 7.69 -16.31
CA GLU A 392 9.20 7.63 -14.91
C GLU A 392 8.10 7.05 -14.03
N ASN A 393 6.83 7.42 -14.27
CA ASN A 393 5.75 7.16 -13.34
C ASN A 393 4.75 6.08 -13.81
N VAL A 394 4.55 5.89 -15.13
CA VAL A 394 3.64 4.87 -15.68
C VAL A 394 4.32 3.53 -15.88
N LEU A 395 5.59 3.47 -16.30
CA LEU A 395 6.26 2.18 -16.46
C LEU A 395 6.36 1.39 -15.15
N PRO A 396 6.56 2.04 -13.99
CA PRO A 396 6.38 1.39 -12.71
C PRO A 396 4.93 1.23 -12.29
N VAL A 397 3.91 1.49 -13.13
CA VAL A 397 2.51 1.00 -13.00
C VAL A 397 2.32 -0.32 -13.78
N CYS A 398 3.17 -0.54 -14.80
CA CYS A 398 3.04 -1.64 -15.76
C CYS A 398 3.88 -2.89 -15.45
N LYS A 399 4.68 -2.93 -14.39
CA LYS A 399 5.44 -4.14 -14.08
C LYS A 399 4.57 -5.03 -13.20
N ARG A 400 4.45 -6.29 -13.58
CA ARG A 400 3.61 -7.30 -12.95
C ARG A 400 4.48 -8.39 -12.32
#